data_AF-A0A7S1E9W7-F1
#
_entry.id   AF-A0A7S1E9W7-F1
#
_cell.length_a   1.000
_cell.length_b   1.000
_cell.length_c   1.000
_cell.angle_alpha   90.00
_cell.angle_beta   90.00
_cell.angle_gamma   90.00
#
_symmetry.space_group_name_H-M   'P 1'
#
loop_
_entity.id
_entity.type
_entity.pdbx_description
1 polymer ?
#
loop_
_entity_poly.entity_id
_entity_poly.type
_entity_poly.pdbx_seq_one_letter_code
_entity_poly.pdbx_strand_id
1 'polypeptide(L)'
;AQGKPVYDFDTLDGYVTEDLRVIEAFKPDLVIGDFRLSLSVSARLAGVPYMAISNAYWTPHYQGGYALPVIPLSRALPLPLASALFHTFSPLAFIPHCQPLNRLRSKHKLAPLGYNLRRIYADADHLLIPDLAGLY
;
A
#
# COMPACT_ATOMS: atom_id res chain seq x y z
N ALA A 1 -5.23 5.96 14.97
CA ALA A 1 -4.58 6.77 13.92
C ALA A 1 -5.40 8.02 13.61
N GLN A 2 -4.82 9.09 13.06
CA GLN A 2 -5.54 10.34 12.73
C GLN A 2 -6.34 10.29 11.41
N GLY A 3 -6.45 9.12 10.77
CA GLY A 3 -7.13 8.98 9.46
C GLY A 3 -6.37 9.63 8.29
N LYS A 4 -5.05 9.83 8.44
CA LYS A 4 -4.16 10.38 7.40
C LYS A 4 -3.47 9.24 6.64
N PRO A 5 -3.00 9.49 5.40
CA PRO A 5 -2.11 8.57 4.70
C PRO A 5 -0.94 8.13 5.59
N VAL A 6 -0.54 6.87 5.46
CA VAL A 6 0.57 6.29 6.25
C VAL A 6 1.89 6.98 5.89
N TYR A 7 2.06 7.31 4.61
CA TYR A 7 3.18 8.08 4.09
C TYR A 7 2.66 9.25 3.26
N ASP A 8 3.33 10.39 3.37
CA ASP A 8 3.17 11.48 2.42
C ASP A 8 4.06 11.29 1.19
N PHE A 9 3.88 12.17 0.21
CA PHE A 9 4.60 12.10 -1.06
C PHE A 9 6.11 12.33 -0.86
N ASP A 10 6.51 13.34 -0.09
CA ASP A 10 7.91 13.70 0.07
C ASP A 10 8.71 12.60 0.78
N THR A 11 8.08 11.91 1.74
CA THR A 11 8.66 10.74 2.39
C THR A 11 8.89 9.60 1.41
N LEU A 12 7.88 9.27 0.58
CA LEU A 12 8.01 8.21 -0.42
C LEU A 12 9.05 8.56 -1.49
N ASP A 13 9.12 9.83 -1.89
CA ASP A 13 10.09 10.32 -2.85
C ASP A 13 11.54 10.24 -2.33
N GLY A 14 11.74 10.57 -1.06
CA GLY A 14 13.01 10.35 -0.37
C GLY A 14 13.40 8.88 -0.31
N TYR A 15 12.44 7.99 -0.02
CA TYR A 15 12.70 6.55 -0.03
C TYR A 15 13.08 6.02 -1.41
N VAL A 16 12.49 6.51 -2.51
CA VAL A 16 12.92 6.12 -3.86
C VAL A 16 14.38 6.44 -4.09
N THR A 17 14.84 7.61 -3.63
CA THR A 17 16.24 8.01 -3.75
C THR A 17 17.17 7.05 -3.02
N GLU A 18 16.86 6.72 -1.76
CA GLU A 18 17.68 5.80 -0.97
C GLU A 18 17.61 4.35 -1.47
N ASP A 19 16.44 3.90 -1.92
CA ASP A 19 16.25 2.56 -2.50
C ASP A 19 17.14 2.39 -3.75
N LEU A 20 17.12 3.36 -4.67
CA LEU A 20 17.95 3.33 -5.86
C LEU A 20 19.44 3.35 -5.53
N ARG A 21 19.85 4.08 -4.49
CA ARG A 21 21.24 4.08 -4.02
C ARG A 21 21.68 2.69 -3.57
N VAL A 22 20.83 1.97 -2.83
CA VAL A 22 21.12 0.61 -2.35
C VAL A 22 21.10 -0.40 -3.52
N ILE A 23 20.10 -0.31 -4.40
CA ILE A 23 19.98 -1.19 -5.57
C ILE A 23 21.19 -1.04 -6.50
N GLU A 24 21.64 0.18 -6.78
CA GLU A 24 22.82 0.42 -7.63
C GLU A 24 24.10 -0.09 -6.99
N ALA A 25 24.26 0.07 -5.67
CA ALA A 25 25.45 -0.38 -4.95
C ALA A 25 25.55 -1.92 -4.86
N PHE A 26 24.41 -2.59 -4.62
CA PHE A 26 24.37 -4.04 -4.40
C PHE A 26 24.13 -4.84 -5.69
N LYS A 27 23.45 -4.24 -6.68
CA LYS A 27 23.05 -4.87 -7.95
C LYS A 27 22.32 -6.21 -7.76
N PRO A 28 21.19 -6.23 -7.02
CA PRO A 28 20.43 -7.45 -6.81
C PRO A 28 19.77 -7.94 -8.10
N ASP A 29 19.67 -9.26 -8.25
CA ASP A 29 18.83 -9.89 -9.28
C ASP A 29 17.34 -9.88 -8.91
N LEU A 30 17.01 -9.66 -7.64
CA LEU A 30 15.65 -9.62 -7.11
C LEU A 30 15.56 -8.72 -5.87
N VAL A 31 14.49 -7.93 -5.77
CA VAL A 31 14.15 -7.18 -4.56
C VAL A 31 12.90 -7.76 -3.92
N ILE A 32 12.98 -8.04 -2.61
CA ILE A 32 11.85 -8.46 -1.79
C ILE A 32 11.59 -7.40 -0.73
N GLY A 33 10.36 -6.91 -0.64
CA GLY A 33 9.96 -5.89 0.32
C GLY A 33 8.77 -6.30 1.18
N ASP A 34 8.77 -5.90 2.45
CA ASP A 34 7.62 -6.00 3.34
C ASP A 34 7.06 -4.59 3.59
N PHE A 35 5.89 -4.31 3.01
CA PHE A 35 5.18 -3.05 3.13
C PHE A 35 6.00 -1.77 2.82
N ARG A 36 7.00 -1.86 1.94
CA ARG A 36 7.80 -0.71 1.47
C ARG A 36 7.28 -0.14 0.15
N LEU A 37 6.31 0.77 0.23
CA LEU A 37 5.56 1.27 -0.92
C LEU A 37 6.43 1.91 -2.03
N SER A 38 7.58 2.49 -1.68
CA SER A 38 8.50 3.09 -2.66
C SER A 38 9.05 2.06 -3.66
N LEU A 39 9.18 0.77 -3.27
CA LEU A 39 9.68 -0.29 -4.16
C LEU A 39 8.78 -0.56 -5.37
N SER A 40 7.49 -0.22 -5.29
CA SER A 40 6.57 -0.16 -6.44
C SER A 40 7.11 0.74 -7.57
N VAL A 41 7.98 1.70 -7.24
CA VAL A 41 8.65 2.61 -8.18
C VAL A 41 10.12 2.25 -8.34
N SER A 42 10.87 2.17 -7.23
CA SER A 42 12.34 2.03 -7.23
C SER A 42 12.82 0.82 -8.02
N ALA A 43 12.21 -0.35 -7.80
CA ALA A 43 12.63 -1.59 -8.48
C ALA A 43 12.42 -1.51 -9.99
N ARG A 44 11.29 -0.90 -10.43
CA ARG A 44 10.98 -0.70 -11.85
C ARG A 44 11.90 0.29 -12.53
N LEU A 45 12.28 1.36 -11.82
CA LEU A 45 13.27 2.32 -12.29
C LEU A 45 14.65 1.67 -12.45
N ALA A 46 15.01 0.77 -11.54
CA ALA A 46 16.26 0.02 -11.60
C ALA A 46 16.21 -1.18 -12.57
N GLY A 47 15.04 -1.53 -13.11
CA GLY A 47 14.86 -2.70 -13.97
C GLY A 47 15.01 -4.05 -13.24
N VAL A 48 14.86 -4.07 -11.91
CA VAL A 48 15.00 -5.27 -11.08
C VAL A 48 13.60 -5.83 -10.73
N PRO A 49 13.36 -7.15 -10.87
CA PRO A 49 12.11 -7.77 -10.45
C PRO A 49 11.79 -7.50 -8.97
N TYR A 50 10.50 -7.27 -8.68
CA TYR A 50 10.03 -6.96 -7.34
C TYR A 50 8.97 -7.95 -6.82
N MET A 51 9.23 -8.49 -5.62
CA MET A 51 8.25 -9.24 -4.85
C MET A 51 7.85 -8.49 -3.58
N ALA A 52 6.55 -8.32 -3.35
CA ALA A 52 6.03 -7.79 -2.10
C ALA A 52 5.57 -8.93 -1.19
N ILE A 53 5.94 -8.85 0.08
CA ILE A 53 5.27 -9.56 1.16
C ILE A 53 4.10 -8.69 1.61
N SER A 54 2.90 -9.26 1.65
CA SER A 54 1.70 -8.56 2.09
C SER A 54 0.75 -9.51 2.78
N ASN A 55 0.15 -9.07 3.89
CA ASN A 55 -0.94 -9.82 4.48
C ASN A 55 -2.10 -9.95 3.51
N ALA A 56 -2.78 -11.10 3.51
CA ALA A 56 -3.86 -11.39 2.59
C ALA A 56 -4.96 -10.31 2.59
N TYR A 57 -5.33 -9.79 3.76
CA TYR A 57 -6.38 -8.77 3.91
C TYR A 57 -6.02 -7.40 3.31
N TRP A 58 -4.73 -7.16 3.01
CA TRP A 58 -4.27 -5.99 2.26
C TRP A 58 -4.23 -6.21 0.75
N THR A 59 -4.63 -7.38 0.26
CA THR A 59 -4.56 -7.72 -1.16
C THR A 59 -5.93 -7.62 -1.85
N PRO A 60 -5.99 -7.26 -3.15
CA PRO A 60 -7.26 -7.22 -3.89
C PRO A 60 -8.02 -8.56 -3.93
N HIS A 61 -7.34 -9.68 -3.66
CA HIS A 61 -7.92 -11.03 -3.70
C HIS A 61 -8.76 -11.39 -2.47
N TYR A 62 -8.52 -10.71 -1.34
CA TYR A 62 -9.24 -10.99 -0.10
C TYR A 62 -10.70 -10.56 -0.18
N GLN A 63 -11.61 -11.49 0.10
CA GLN A 63 -13.05 -11.29 -0.01
C GLN A 63 -13.67 -10.59 1.20
N GLY A 64 -12.97 -10.52 2.34
CA GLY A 64 -13.47 -9.85 3.54
C GLY A 64 -13.42 -8.33 3.44
N GLY A 65 -14.19 -7.64 4.29
CA GLY A 65 -14.17 -6.19 4.42
C GLY A 65 -12.86 -5.66 5.05
N TYR A 66 -12.65 -4.34 5.00
CA TYR A 66 -11.58 -3.72 5.76
C TYR A 66 -11.89 -3.79 7.26
N ALA A 67 -10.87 -4.09 8.06
CA ALA A 67 -10.99 -4.01 9.52
C ALA A 67 -11.28 -2.56 9.92
N LEU A 68 -12.23 -2.37 10.86
CA LEU A 68 -12.55 -1.05 11.39
C LEU A 68 -11.31 -0.50 12.12
N PRO A 69 -10.71 0.61 11.64
CA PRO A 69 -9.54 1.16 12.29
C PRO A 69 -9.94 1.83 13.61
N VAL A 70 -9.02 1.85 14.57
CA VAL A 70 -9.20 2.63 15.80
C VAL A 70 -8.97 4.11 15.47
N ILE A 71 -10.06 4.80 15.15
CA ILE A 71 -10.15 6.24 14.84
C ILE A 71 -11.12 6.95 15.81
N PRO A 72 -11.07 8.29 15.96
CA PRO A 72 -11.95 9.00 16.88
C PRO A 72 -13.44 8.66 16.72
N LEU A 73 -13.90 8.45 15.48
CA LEU A 73 -15.27 8.01 15.19
C LEU A 73 -15.63 6.67 15.86
N SER A 74 -14.72 5.68 15.79
CA SER A 74 -14.90 4.36 16.41
C SER A 74 -14.93 4.40 17.95
N ARG A 75 -14.46 5.51 18.56
CA ARG A 75 -14.49 5.73 20.01
C ARG A 75 -15.74 6.48 20.47
N ALA A 76 -16.40 7.22 19.58
CA ALA A 76 -17.53 8.07 19.90
C ALA A 76 -18.90 7.41 19.60
N LEU A 77 -18.94 6.45 18.67
CA LEU A 77 -20.16 5.75 18.27
C LEU A 77 -20.19 4.31 18.77
N PRO A 78 -21.39 3.73 19.01
CA PRO A 78 -21.54 2.29 19.19
C PRO A 78 -20.92 1.52 18.02
N LEU A 79 -20.22 0.42 18.32
CA LEU A 79 -19.45 -0.36 17.33
C LEU A 79 -20.25 -0.75 16.07
N PRO A 80 -21.52 -1.21 16.15
CA PRO A 80 -22.28 -1.56 14.95
C PRO A 80 -22.49 -0.37 14.00
N LEU A 81 -22.76 0.81 14.55
CA LEU A 81 -22.96 2.04 13.78
C LEU A 81 -21.63 2.54 13.19
N ALA A 82 -20.55 2.51 13.97
CA ALA A 82 -19.22 2.86 13.50
C ALA A 82 -18.76 1.93 12.35
N SER A 83 -19.02 0.62 12.47
CA SER A 83 -18.71 -0.36 11.43
C SER A 83 -19.51 -0.10 10.16
N ALA A 84 -20.84 0.07 10.27
CA ALA A 84 -21.69 0.33 9.12
C ALA A 84 -21.25 1.58 8.35
N LEU A 85 -21.04 2.70 9.06
CA LEU A 85 -20.56 3.94 8.46
C LEU A 85 -19.20 3.75 7.79
N PHE A 86 -18.27 3.07 8.46
CA PHE A 86 -16.95 2.82 7.88
C PHE A 86 -17.03 1.99 6.60
N HIS A 87 -17.75 0.87 6.58
CA HIS A 87 -17.83 0.03 5.39
C HIS A 87 -18.48 0.78 4.21
N THR A 88 -19.51 1.59 4.46
CA THR A 88 -20.14 2.43 3.44
C THR A 88 -19.21 3.51 2.88
N PHE A 89 -18.48 4.22 3.73
CA PHE A 89 -17.69 5.38 3.31
C PHE A 89 -16.19 5.09 3.10
N SER A 90 -15.74 3.87 3.41
CA SER A 90 -14.33 3.47 3.29
C SER A 90 -13.74 3.68 1.89
N PRO A 91 -14.45 3.41 0.76
CA PRO A 91 -13.86 3.64 -0.56
C PRO A 91 -13.48 5.11 -0.79
N LEU A 92 -14.31 6.04 -0.30
CA LEU A 92 -14.05 7.48 -0.40
C LEU A 92 -12.94 7.90 0.57
N ALA A 93 -12.96 7.37 1.80
CA ALA A 93 -11.95 7.66 2.81
C ALA A 93 -10.55 7.21 2.37
N PHE A 94 -10.42 6.17 1.54
CA PHE A 94 -9.13 5.65 1.09
C PHE A 94 -8.52 6.38 -0.11
N ILE A 95 -9.30 7.15 -0.89
CA ILE A 95 -8.77 7.95 -2.00
C ILE A 95 -7.50 8.75 -1.60
N PRO A 96 -7.50 9.55 -0.51
CA PRO A 96 -6.31 10.30 -0.11
C PRO A 96 -5.13 9.39 0.30
N HIS A 97 -5.38 8.17 0.78
CA HIS A 97 -4.31 7.22 1.09
C HIS A 97 -3.61 6.67 -0.15
N CYS A 98 -4.31 6.65 -1.30
CA CYS A 98 -3.78 6.21 -2.59
C CYS A 98 -2.97 7.29 -3.31
N GLN A 99 -3.26 8.56 -3.03
CA GLN A 99 -2.70 9.71 -3.76
C GLN A 99 -1.17 9.84 -3.68
N PRO A 100 -0.50 9.67 -2.53
CA PRO A 100 0.95 9.82 -2.43
C PRO A 100 1.71 8.89 -3.39
N LEU A 101 1.39 7.60 -3.38
CA LEU A 101 2.05 6.63 -4.27
C LEU A 101 1.68 6.85 -5.73
N ASN A 102 0.42 7.18 -6.04
CA ASN A 102 0.05 7.48 -7.42
C ASN A 102 0.78 8.70 -7.97
N ARG A 103 0.92 9.76 -7.16
CA ARG A 103 1.70 10.95 -7.54
C ARG A 103 3.17 10.60 -7.74
N LEU A 104 3.74 9.76 -6.87
CA LEU A 104 5.11 9.26 -7.01
C LEU A 104 5.29 8.47 -8.32
N ARG A 105 4.39 7.53 -8.62
CA ARG A 105 4.40 6.77 -9.89
C ARG A 105 4.31 7.70 -11.10
N SER A 106 3.40 8.67 -11.08
CA SER A 106 3.26 9.66 -12.16
C SER A 106 4.51 10.52 -12.34
N LYS A 107 5.18 10.96 -11.26
CA LYS A 107 6.46 11.69 -11.32
C LYS A 107 7.50 10.89 -12.13
N HIS A 108 7.51 9.58 -11.95
CA HIS A 108 8.43 8.66 -12.61
C HIS A 108 7.87 8.04 -13.90
N LYS A 109 6.79 8.61 -14.48
CA LYS A 109 6.14 8.16 -15.73
C LYS A 109 5.61 6.72 -15.67
N LEU A 110 5.36 6.20 -14.48
CA LEU A 110 4.68 4.92 -14.28
C LEU A 110 3.17 5.15 -14.19
N ALA A 111 2.38 4.20 -14.71
CA ALA A 111 0.93 4.29 -14.66
C ALA A 111 0.43 4.27 -13.19
N PRO A 112 -0.52 5.14 -12.81
CA PRO A 112 -1.13 5.09 -11.48
C PRO A 112 -1.91 3.79 -11.27
N LEU A 113 -2.10 3.41 -10.01
CA LEU A 113 -2.76 2.18 -9.60
C LEU A 113 -4.26 2.38 -9.29
N GLY A 114 -4.77 3.60 -9.47
CA GLY A 114 -6.14 3.97 -9.15
C GLY A 114 -6.37 4.18 -7.65
N TYR A 115 -7.62 4.06 -7.20
CA TYR A 115 -8.04 4.45 -5.84
C TYR A 115 -8.39 3.26 -4.94
N ASN A 116 -7.94 2.06 -5.31
CA ASN A 116 -8.08 0.87 -4.45
C ASN A 116 -6.85 0.77 -3.53
N LEU A 117 -7.06 0.93 -2.23
CA LEU A 117 -5.98 0.92 -1.24
C LEU A 117 -5.20 -0.39 -1.21
N ARG A 118 -5.88 -1.53 -1.36
CA ARG A 118 -5.23 -2.85 -1.40
C ARG A 118 -4.30 -2.98 -2.61
N ARG A 119 -4.68 -2.40 -3.75
CA ARG A 119 -3.78 -2.35 -4.92
C ARG A 119 -2.56 -1.46 -4.68
N ILE A 120 -2.71 -0.36 -3.94
CA ILE A 120 -1.60 0.52 -3.57
C ILE A 120 -0.63 -0.18 -2.62
N TYR A 121 -1.14 -0.92 -1.63
CA TYR A 121 -0.32 -1.58 -0.60
C TYR A 121 0.31 -2.89 -1.04
N ALA A 122 -0.23 -3.55 -2.07
CA ALA A 122 0.23 -4.85 -2.54
C ALA A 122 0.81 -4.84 -3.97
N ASP A 123 1.05 -3.68 -4.57
CA ASP A 123 1.61 -3.61 -5.92
C ASP A 123 3.04 -4.19 -5.95
N ALA A 124 3.23 -5.21 -6.79
CA ALA A 124 4.50 -5.88 -7.06
C ALA A 124 4.39 -6.70 -8.35
N ASP A 125 5.51 -7.25 -8.82
CA ASP A 125 5.49 -8.18 -9.97
C ASP A 125 5.05 -9.58 -9.50
N HIS A 126 5.43 -9.96 -8.28
CA HIS A 126 4.84 -11.10 -7.56
C HIS A 126 4.46 -10.74 -6.13
N LEU A 127 3.34 -11.29 -5.67
CA LEU A 127 2.83 -11.08 -4.32
C LEU A 127 3.00 -12.35 -3.49
N LEU A 128 3.70 -12.23 -2.37
CA LEU A 128 3.93 -13.28 -1.39
C LEU A 128 2.96 -13.06 -0.23
N ILE A 129 2.07 -14.03 -0.02
CA ILE A 129 1.04 -13.97 1.03
C ILE A 129 1.41 -15.01 2.09
N PRO A 130 1.94 -14.61 3.26
CA PRO A 130 2.37 -15.54 4.30
C PRO A 130 1.22 -15.99 5.23
N ASP A 131 -0.02 -15.57 4.96
CA ASP A 131 -1.20 -16.00 5.71
C ASP A 131 -1.61 -17.44 5.38
N LEU A 132 -2.34 -18.09 6.30
CA LEU A 132 -2.88 -19.42 6.07
C LEU A 132 -3.87 -19.39 4.89
N ALA A 133 -3.80 -20.40 4.03
CA ALA A 133 -4.64 -20.50 2.82
C ALA A 133 -6.16 -20.42 3.09
N GLY A 134 -6.62 -20.74 4.31
CA GLY A 134 -8.03 -20.61 4.70
C GLY A 134 -8.47 -19.19 5.08
N LEU A 135 -7.57 -18.20 5.04
CA LEU A 135 -7.83 -16.81 5.43
C LEU A 135 -8.05 -15.88 4.24
N TYR A 136 -8.06 -16.36 2.99
CA TYR A 136 -8.32 -15.53 1.81
C TYR A 136 -9.01 -16.25 0.67
#